data_AF-A0A9E3KBE8-F1
#
_entry.id   AF-A0A9E3KBE8-F1
#
_cell.length_a   1.000
_cell.length_b   1.000
_cell.length_c   1.000
_cell.angle_alpha   90.00
_cell.angle_beta   90.00
_cell.angle_gamma   90.00
#
_symmetry.space_group_name_H-M   'P 1'
#
loop_
_entity.id
_entity.type
_entity.pdbx_description
1 polymer ?
#
loop_
_entity_poly.entity_id
_entity_poly.type
_entity_poly.pdbx_seq_one_letter_code
_entity_poly.pdbx_strand_id
1 'polypeptide(L)'
;HWTSHYEWYAHKRLALKGGMDPKIIEDIRDRRTPHFDDPKGQMIYDVSKSLHEGHGLSKTLYEEAEKVLTVRGLVEIIGLCGYYTMVSMTLNTFEFDLPEGEVSELA
;
A
#
# COMPACT_ATOMS: atom_id res chain seq x y z
N HIS A 1 -2.50 -1.61 7.52
CA HIS A 1 -3.62 -0.77 8.02
C HIS A 1 -4.89 -1.60 8.21
N TRP A 2 -5.59 -2.02 7.14
CA TRP A 2 -6.87 -2.74 7.24
C TRP A 2 -6.80 -4.26 7.53
N THR A 3 -5.64 -4.90 7.33
CA THR A 3 -5.52 -6.38 7.39
C THR A 3 -6.57 -7.07 6.50
N SER A 4 -6.62 -6.72 5.21
CA SER A 4 -7.49 -7.42 4.27
C SER A 4 -6.78 -8.62 3.66
N HIS A 5 -7.18 -9.82 4.09
CA HIS A 5 -6.49 -11.07 3.75
C HIS A 5 -6.56 -11.36 2.23
N TYR A 6 -7.72 -11.15 1.61
CA TYR A 6 -7.90 -11.36 0.17
C TYR A 6 -7.09 -10.37 -0.66
N GLU A 7 -7.14 -9.07 -0.32
CA GLU A 7 -6.33 -8.05 -1.00
C GLU A 7 -4.84 -8.34 -0.90
N TRP A 8 -4.36 -8.75 0.29
CA TRP A 8 -2.98 -9.14 0.48
C TRP A 8 -2.59 -10.30 -0.43
N TYR A 9 -3.38 -11.38 -0.42
CA TYR A 9 -3.17 -12.55 -1.28
C TYR A 9 -3.11 -12.14 -2.77
N ALA A 10 -4.09 -11.36 -3.24
CA ALA A 10 -4.18 -10.96 -4.64
C ALA A 10 -3.02 -10.04 -5.05
N HIS A 11 -2.76 -8.97 -4.29
CA HIS A 11 -1.79 -7.94 -4.65
C HIS A 11 -0.35 -8.35 -4.39
N LYS A 12 -0.06 -9.20 -3.40
CA LYS A 12 1.29 -9.78 -3.23
C LYS A 12 1.73 -10.50 -4.50
N ARG A 13 0.85 -11.33 -5.09
CA ARG A 13 1.15 -12.09 -6.32
C ARG A 13 1.40 -11.16 -7.50
N LEU A 14 0.61 -10.10 -7.63
CA LEU A 14 0.79 -9.09 -8.68
C LEU A 14 2.09 -8.29 -8.49
N ALA A 15 2.42 -7.91 -7.25
CA ALA A 15 3.67 -7.21 -6.93
C ALA A 15 4.90 -8.07 -7.29
N LEU A 16 4.92 -9.35 -6.90
CA LEU A 16 5.97 -10.29 -7.27
C LEU A 16 6.08 -10.45 -8.80
N LYS A 17 4.95 -10.61 -9.50
CA LYS A 17 4.93 -10.70 -10.97
C LYS A 17 5.45 -9.41 -11.63
N GLY A 18 5.22 -8.26 -11.01
CA GLY A 18 5.72 -6.96 -11.43
C GLY A 18 7.20 -6.72 -11.12
N GLY A 19 7.89 -7.67 -10.48
CA GLY A 19 9.31 -7.56 -10.15
C GLY A 19 9.60 -6.78 -8.87
N MET A 20 8.61 -6.59 -7.99
CA MET A 20 8.84 -5.99 -6.67
C MET A 20 9.80 -6.88 -5.86
N ASP A 21 10.74 -6.26 -5.16
CA ASP A 21 11.64 -6.96 -4.24
C ASP A 21 10.82 -7.68 -3.15
N PRO A 22 10.95 -9.01 -2.99
CA PRO A 22 10.30 -9.75 -1.91
C PRO A 22 10.55 -9.16 -0.52
N LYS A 23 11.72 -8.55 -0.30
CA LYS A 23 12.07 -7.94 0.99
C LYS A 23 11.17 -6.76 1.34
N ILE A 24 10.81 -5.93 0.35
CA ILE A 24 9.87 -4.81 0.53
C ILE A 24 8.49 -5.35 0.91
N ILE A 25 8.04 -6.41 0.24
CA ILE A 25 6.75 -7.05 0.52
C ILE A 25 6.74 -7.60 1.96
N GLU A 26 7.80 -8.29 2.38
CA GLU A 26 7.93 -8.80 3.75
C GLU A 26 7.94 -7.69 4.78
N ASP A 27 8.67 -6.60 4.53
CA ASP A 27 8.69 -5.46 5.45
C ASP A 27 7.31 -4.83 5.60
N ILE A 28 6.55 -4.66 4.51
CA ILE A 28 5.16 -4.18 4.57
C ILE A 28 4.26 -5.17 5.33
N ARG A 29 4.39 -6.48 5.07
CA ARG A 29 3.63 -7.54 5.76
C ARG A 29 3.82 -7.45 7.27
N ASP A 30 5.08 -7.33 7.68
CA ASP A 30 5.50 -7.33 9.08
C ASP A 30 5.35 -5.94 9.73
N ARG A 31 4.73 -4.98 9.03
CA ARG A 31 4.54 -3.59 9.48
C ARG A 31 5.85 -2.86 9.81
N ARG A 32 6.94 -3.24 9.15
CA ARG A 32 8.22 -2.53 9.16
C ARG A 32 8.23 -1.45 8.07
N THR A 33 9.10 -0.47 8.22
CA THR A 33 9.34 0.52 7.14
C THR A 33 10.25 -0.14 6.09
N PRO A 34 9.78 -0.42 4.87
CA PRO A 34 10.60 -0.93 3.78
C PRO A 34 11.56 0.15 3.28
N HIS A 35 12.64 -0.31 2.64
CA HIS A 35 13.55 0.55 1.90
C HIS A 35 13.36 0.35 0.39
N PHE A 36 13.31 1.44 -0.36
CA PHE A 36 13.28 1.42 -1.83
C PHE A 36 14.53 2.08 -2.39
N ASP A 37 15.21 1.41 -3.32
CA ASP A 37 16.32 2.01 -4.08
C ASP A 37 15.82 3.11 -5.05
N ASP A 38 14.58 2.98 -5.54
CA ASP A 38 13.91 3.99 -6.36
C ASP A 38 13.33 5.09 -5.47
N PRO A 39 13.81 6.35 -5.58
CA PRO A 39 13.27 7.47 -4.81
C PRO A 39 11.78 7.71 -5.06
N LYS A 40 11.27 7.36 -6.26
CA LYS A 40 9.85 7.48 -6.57
C LYS A 40 9.03 6.44 -5.80
N GLY A 41 9.52 5.20 -5.75
CA GLY A 41 8.94 4.13 -4.94
C GLY A 41 8.88 4.48 -3.45
N GLN A 42 9.99 5.00 -2.90
CA GLN A 42 10.05 5.47 -1.50
C GLN A 42 8.99 6.55 -1.24
N MET A 43 8.90 7.56 -2.11
CA MET A 43 7.94 8.65 -1.95
C MET A 43 6.49 8.18 -2.03
N ILE A 44 6.17 7.22 -2.93
CA ILE A 44 4.83 6.62 -3.00
C ILE A 44 4.47 5.94 -1.68
N TYR A 45 5.40 5.18 -1.09
CA TYR A 45 5.18 4.53 0.20
C TYR A 45 4.95 5.57 1.31
N ASP A 46 5.80 6.59 1.41
CA ASP A 46 5.74 7.60 2.48
C ASP A 46 4.43 8.39 2.43
N VAL A 47 4.00 8.80 1.22
CA VAL A 47 2.70 9.45 1.00
C VAL A 47 1.56 8.52 1.40
N SER A 48 1.56 7.27 0.92
CA SER A 48 0.50 6.30 1.22
C SER A 48 0.37 6.04 2.72
N LYS A 49 1.50 5.88 3.41
CA LYS A 49 1.55 5.70 4.86
C LYS A 49 1.01 6.94 5.60
N SER A 50 1.45 8.14 5.21
CA SER A 50 0.98 9.39 5.82
C SER A 50 -0.52 9.61 5.63
N LEU A 51 -1.09 9.24 4.48
CA LEU A 51 -2.53 9.30 4.25
C LEU A 51 -3.31 8.36 5.18
N HIS A 52 -2.84 7.12 5.34
CA HIS A 52 -3.54 6.12 6.16
C HIS A 52 -3.34 6.29 7.68
N GLU A 53 -2.18 6.76 8.12
CA GLU A 53 -1.83 6.84 9.55
C GLU A 53 -1.87 8.28 10.09
N GLY A 54 -1.47 9.24 9.27
CA GLY A 54 -1.43 10.67 9.60
C GLY A 54 -2.65 11.46 9.11
N HIS A 55 -3.54 10.85 8.32
CA HIS A 55 -4.74 11.47 7.75
C HIS A 55 -4.46 12.73 6.91
N GLY A 56 -3.29 12.79 6.28
CA GLY A 56 -2.83 13.94 5.52
C GLY A 56 -1.32 13.94 5.37
N LEU A 57 -0.79 14.96 4.71
CA LEU A 57 0.65 15.14 4.53
C LEU A 57 1.11 16.37 5.32
N SER A 58 2.30 16.30 5.91
CA SER A 58 2.98 17.52 6.38
C SER A 58 3.33 18.41 5.18
N LYS A 59 3.52 19.71 5.42
CA LYS A 59 3.94 20.65 4.37
C LYS A 59 5.22 20.18 3.66
N THR A 60 6.22 19.76 4.45
CA THR A 60 7.50 19.26 3.93
C THR A 60 7.31 18.04 3.03
N LEU A 61 6.53 17.05 3.48
CA LEU A 61 6.27 15.84 2.68
C LEU A 61 5.50 16.16 1.41
N TYR A 62 4.52 17.06 1.46
CA TYR A 62 3.80 17.51 0.27
C TYR A 62 4.74 18.17 -0.75
N GLU A 63 5.59 19.10 -0.32
CA GLU A 63 6.52 19.82 -1.21
C GLU A 63 7.57 18.90 -1.84
N GLU A 64 8.03 17.89 -1.11
CA GLU A 64 8.95 16.87 -1.62
C GLU A 64 8.23 15.92 -2.59
N ALA A 65 7.03 15.46 -2.23
CA ALA A 65 6.23 14.58 -3.06
C ALA A 65 5.83 15.26 -4.37
N GLU A 66 5.46 16.54 -4.36
CA GLU A 66 5.12 17.28 -5.58
C GLU A 66 6.31 17.33 -6.57
N LYS A 67 7.54 17.49 -6.07
CA LYS A 67 8.75 17.49 -6.92
C LYS A 67 9.02 16.12 -7.56
N VAL A 68 8.78 15.04 -6.81
CA VAL A 68 9.09 13.66 -7.26
C VAL A 68 7.96 13.06 -8.09
N LEU A 69 6.71 13.33 -7.72
CA LEU A 69 5.51 12.65 -8.22
C LEU A 69 4.61 13.56 -9.06
N THR A 70 4.77 14.88 -8.98
CA THR A 70 3.82 15.90 -9.46
C THR A 70 2.49 15.89 -8.71
N VAL A 71 1.73 16.98 -8.82
CA VAL A 71 0.34 17.06 -8.31
C VAL A 71 -0.54 15.95 -8.89
N ARG A 72 -0.36 15.61 -10.17
CA ARG A 72 -1.12 14.53 -10.80
C ARG A 72 -0.83 13.19 -10.15
N GLY A 73 0.44 12.86 -9.90
CA GLY A 73 0.81 11.62 -9.23
C GLY A 73 0.26 11.55 -7.80
N LEU A 74 0.25 12.67 -7.08
CA LEU A 74 -0.40 12.75 -5.76
C LEU A 74 -1.90 12.44 -5.83
N VAL A 75 -2.62 12.99 -6.81
CA VAL A 75 -4.06 12.69 -7.01
C VAL A 75 -4.27 11.20 -7.31
N GLU A 76 -3.44 10.59 -8.15
CA GLU A 76 -3.52 9.17 -8.47
C GLU A 76 -3.29 8.29 -7.23
N ILE A 77 -2.31 8.62 -6.39
CA ILE A 77 -2.03 7.89 -5.13
C ILE A 77 -3.19 8.03 -4.13
N ILE A 78 -3.70 9.26 -3.94
CA ILE A 78 -4.86 9.49 -3.07
C ILE A 78 -6.06 8.66 -3.52
N GLY A 79 -6.31 8.63 -4.83
CA GLY A 79 -7.37 7.81 -5.43
C GLY A 79 -7.20 6.33 -5.14
N LEU A 80 -5.98 5.79 -5.31
CA LEU A 80 -5.68 4.38 -5.03
C LEU A 80 -5.84 4.05 -3.54
N CYS A 81 -5.29 4.87 -2.64
CA CYS A 81 -5.43 4.69 -1.19
C CYS A 81 -6.91 4.69 -0.75
N GLY A 82 -7.70 5.63 -1.26
CA GLY A 82 -9.13 5.72 -0.96
C GLY A 82 -9.92 4.52 -1.52
N TYR A 83 -9.68 4.16 -2.78
CA TYR A 83 -10.35 3.04 -3.44
C TYR A 83 -10.07 1.71 -2.72
N TYR A 84 -8.80 1.38 -2.46
CA TYR A 84 -8.46 0.13 -1.79
C TYR A 84 -8.80 0.13 -0.29
N THR A 85 -8.95 1.31 0.33
CA THR A 85 -9.58 1.41 1.65
C THR A 85 -11.03 0.95 1.60
N MET A 86 -11.81 1.49 0.67
CA MET A 86 -13.21 1.07 0.49
C MET A 86 -13.31 -0.43 0.19
N VAL A 87 -12.49 -0.95 -0.72
CA VAL A 87 -12.46 -2.38 -1.07
C VAL A 87 -12.08 -3.24 0.15
N SER A 88 -11.04 -2.85 0.89
CA SER A 88 -10.63 -3.56 2.13
C SER A 88 -11.76 -3.57 3.16
N MET A 89 -12.45 -2.45 3.37
CA MET A 89 -13.60 -2.38 4.27
C MET A 89 -14.68 -3.37 3.83
N THR A 90 -15.02 -3.40 2.54
CA THR A 90 -16.02 -4.33 1.99
C THR A 90 -15.62 -5.78 2.25
N LEU A 91 -14.42 -6.20 1.84
CA LEU A 91 -13.97 -7.59 1.94
C LEU A 91 -13.88 -8.06 3.39
N ASN A 92 -13.41 -7.21 4.30
CA ASN A 92 -13.31 -7.55 5.71
C ASN A 92 -14.68 -7.64 6.37
N THR A 93 -15.60 -6.72 6.05
CA THR A 93 -16.96 -6.69 6.63
C THR A 93 -17.75 -7.92 6.25
N PHE A 94 -17.59 -8.38 5.01
CA PHE A 94 -18.28 -9.56 4.49
C PHE A 94 -17.46 -10.85 4.60
N GLU A 95 -16.36 -10.82 5.37
CA GLU A 95 -15.52 -11.99 5.67
C GLU A 95 -15.18 -12.81 4.42
N PHE A 96 -14.75 -12.12 3.35
CA PHE A 96 -14.48 -12.77 2.08
C PHE A 96 -13.31 -13.74 2.19
N ASP A 97 -13.57 -15.03 1.95
CA ASP A 97 -12.58 -16.09 2.09
C ASP A 97 -11.46 -15.99 1.05
N LEU A 98 -10.30 -16.55 1.41
CA LEU A 98 -9.25 -16.84 0.46
C LEU A 98 -9.66 -17.99 -0.48
N PRO A 99 -9.07 -18.10 -1.69
CA PRO A 99 -9.25 -19.26 -2.53
C PRO A 99 -8.92 -20.58 -1.81
N GLU A 100 -9.59 -21.67 -2.20
CA GLU A 100 -9.42 -22.98 -1.58
C GLU A 100 -7.94 -23.41 -1.52
N GLY A 101 -7.48 -23.80 -0.33
CA GLY A 101 -6.11 -24.24 -0.08
C GLY A 101 -5.13 -23.12 0.31
N GLU A 102 -5.53 -21.85 0.20
CA GLU A 102 -4.71 -20.72 0.61
C GLU A 102 -4.87 -20.41 2.10
N VAL A 103 -3.78 -20.00 2.76
CA VAL A 103 -3.75 -19.60 4.17
C VAL A 103 -3.26 -18.17 4.25
N SER A 104 -3.85 -17.37 5.14
CA SER A 104 -3.41 -15.99 5.27
C SER A 104 -2.00 -15.89 5.83
N GLU A 105 -1.23 -14.98 5.25
CA GLU A 105 0.11 -14.60 5.72
C GLU A 105 0.08 -13.40 6.67
N LEU A 106 -1.08 -12.76 6.83
CA LEU A 106 -1.25 -11.63 7.74
C LEU A 106 -1.63 -12.11 9.13
N ALA A 107 -1.09 -11.43 10.15
CA ALA A 107 -1.46 -11.57 11.54
C ALA A 107 -2.69 -10.71 11.89
#